data_AF-A0A5N5IGA4-F1
#
_entry.id   AF-A0A5N5IGA4-F1
#
_cell.length_a   1.000
_cell.length_b   1.000
_cell.length_c   1.000
_cell.angle_alpha   90.00
_cell.angle_beta   90.00
_cell.angle_gamma   90.00
#
_symmetry.space_group_name_H-M   'P 1'
#
loop_
_entity.id
_entity.type
_entity.pdbx_description
1 polymer ?
#
loop_
_entity_poly.entity_id
_entity_poly.type
_entity_poly.pdbx_seq_one_letter_code
_entity_poly.pdbx_strand_id
1 'polypeptide(L)'
;MIGNVMTDGRSTGKYYHFVRLMGRAASHITLECALQTHPTLQLLEKSSFGYIVAAKKLTLKNVTDHIVNVILRRADLGYNYGIILIPEGLINFIPEVQQLIAELNEILAHEVVDEDGLWKKKLTSQSLELF
;
A
#
# COMPACT_ATOMS: atom_id res chain seq x y z
N MET A 1 11.07 -14.69 -10.12
CA MET A 1 11.62 -13.33 -10.22
C MET A 1 11.82 -12.68 -8.85
N ILE A 2 10.82 -12.66 -7.97
CA ILE A 2 10.94 -12.09 -6.61
C ILE A 2 12.14 -12.68 -5.86
N GLY A 3 12.31 -14.01 -5.86
CA GLY A 3 13.49 -14.65 -5.26
C GLY A 3 14.85 -14.13 -5.78
N ASN A 4 14.96 -13.77 -7.06
CA ASN A 4 16.22 -13.21 -7.60
C ASN A 4 16.50 -11.82 -7.02
N VAL A 5 15.45 -10.98 -6.90
CA VAL A 5 15.53 -9.67 -6.25
C VAL A 5 15.88 -9.83 -4.77
N MET A 6 15.41 -10.90 -4.12
CA MET A 6 15.76 -11.18 -2.73
C MET A 6 17.23 -11.55 -2.57
N THR A 7 17.76 -12.37 -3.46
CA THR A 7 19.18 -12.70 -3.51
C THR A 7 20.02 -11.44 -3.77
N ASP A 8 19.61 -10.60 -4.72
CA ASP A 8 20.30 -9.34 -5.03
C ASP A 8 20.32 -8.36 -3.84
N GLY A 9 19.17 -8.17 -3.19
CA GLY A 9 19.04 -7.34 -1.99
C GLY A 9 19.91 -7.85 -0.84
N ARG A 10 20.02 -9.17 -0.65
CA ARG A 10 20.91 -9.78 0.35
C ARG A 10 22.39 -9.64 -0.03
N SER A 11 22.74 -9.77 -1.30
CA SER A 11 24.12 -9.68 -1.78
C SER A 11 24.69 -8.27 -1.62
N THR A 12 23.89 -7.24 -1.93
CA THR A 12 24.34 -5.84 -1.79
C THR A 12 24.15 -5.31 -0.37
N GLY A 13 23.11 -5.76 0.34
CA GLY A 13 22.83 -5.41 1.73
C GLY A 13 22.40 -3.95 1.96
N LYS A 14 22.00 -3.23 0.91
CA LYS A 14 21.74 -1.77 0.94
C LYS A 14 20.36 -1.33 0.45
N TYR A 15 19.61 -2.22 -0.21
CA TYR A 15 18.39 -1.83 -0.92
C TYR A 15 17.13 -2.37 -0.27
N TYR A 16 16.11 -1.52 -0.25
CA TYR A 16 14.73 -1.91 -0.03
C TYR A 16 13.99 -1.94 -1.37
N HIS A 17 13.54 -3.13 -1.75
CA HIS A 17 12.79 -3.32 -2.99
C HIS A 17 11.30 -3.35 -2.69
N PHE A 18 10.57 -2.40 -3.25
CA PHE A 18 9.11 -2.39 -3.25
C PHE A 18 8.61 -3.04 -4.54
N VAL A 19 8.00 -4.22 -4.41
CA VAL A 19 7.55 -5.01 -5.56
C VAL A 19 6.03 -4.96 -5.62
N ARG A 20 5.52 -4.27 -6.65
CA ARG A 20 4.09 -4.21 -6.93
C ARG A 20 3.64 -5.50 -7.62
N LEU A 21 2.64 -6.17 -7.07
CA LEU A 21 2.02 -7.37 -7.63
C LEU A 21 0.70 -7.03 -8.30
N MET A 22 0.57 -7.41 -9.56
CA MET A 22 -0.66 -7.25 -10.33
C MET A 22 -1.71 -8.27 -9.87
N GLY A 23 -2.93 -7.81 -9.62
CA GLY A 23 -4.04 -8.66 -9.23
C GLY A 23 -5.20 -7.85 -8.64
N ARG A 24 -6.42 -8.02 -9.20
CA ARG A 24 -7.65 -7.38 -8.69
C ARG A 24 -8.05 -7.89 -7.31
N ALA A 25 -7.87 -9.20 -7.08
CA ALA A 25 -7.97 -9.82 -5.75
C ALA A 25 -6.55 -9.96 -5.22
N ALA A 26 -6.14 -8.98 -4.43
CA ALA A 26 -4.76 -8.72 -4.08
C ALA A 26 -4.20 -9.72 -3.04
N SER A 27 -5.06 -10.51 -2.38
CA SER A 27 -4.64 -11.49 -1.36
C SER A 27 -3.98 -12.76 -1.92
N HIS A 28 -4.49 -13.39 -2.98
CA HIS A 28 -4.05 -14.77 -3.32
C HIS A 28 -2.67 -14.83 -3.96
N ILE A 29 -2.41 -13.99 -4.97
CA ILE A 29 -1.11 -13.97 -5.65
C ILE A 29 -0.02 -13.48 -4.69
N THR A 30 -0.32 -12.44 -3.89
CA THR A 30 0.63 -11.91 -2.91
C THR A 30 0.96 -12.93 -1.84
N LEU A 31 -0.05 -13.63 -1.30
CA LEU A 31 0.15 -14.67 -0.29
C LEU A 31 0.97 -15.84 -0.85
N GLU A 32 0.66 -16.32 -2.05
CA GLU A 32 1.39 -17.41 -2.70
C GLU A 32 2.86 -17.02 -2.93
N CYS A 33 3.10 -15.83 -3.49
CA CYS A 33 4.45 -15.31 -3.68
C CYS A 33 5.20 -15.19 -2.36
N ALA A 34 4.53 -14.75 -1.30
CA ALA A 34 5.16 -14.59 0.01
C ALA A 34 5.45 -15.92 0.70
N LEU A 35 4.58 -16.92 0.56
CA LEU A 35 4.82 -18.27 1.07
C LEU A 35 6.00 -18.93 0.35
N GLN A 36 6.14 -18.72 -0.95
CA GLN A 36 7.24 -19.29 -1.73
C GLN A 36 8.58 -18.58 -1.50
N THR A 37 8.57 -17.26 -1.26
CA THR A 37 9.81 -16.45 -1.27
C THR A 37 10.21 -15.92 0.10
N HIS A 38 9.32 -15.97 1.10
CA HIS A 38 9.55 -15.46 2.45
C HIS A 38 10.10 -14.02 2.50
N PRO A 39 9.39 -13.05 1.89
CA PRO A 39 9.81 -11.65 1.86
C PRO A 39 9.90 -11.07 3.27
N THR A 40 10.63 -9.96 3.39
CA THR A 40 10.76 -9.23 4.66
C THR A 40 9.42 -8.75 5.20
N LEU A 41 8.58 -8.23 4.30
CA LEU A 41 7.25 -7.76 4.61
C LEU A 41 6.33 -8.04 3.42
N GLN A 42 5.10 -8.42 3.72
CA GLN A 42 4.03 -8.51 2.75
C GLN A 42 2.83 -7.70 3.27
N LEU A 43 2.26 -6.86 2.42
CA LEU A 43 0.99 -6.21 2.72
C LEU A 43 -0.12 -7.11 2.18
N LEU A 44 -0.92 -7.68 3.07
CA LEU A 44 -2.09 -8.46 2.67
C LEU A 44 -3.34 -7.67 3.00
N GLU A 45 -4.35 -7.77 2.14
CA GLU A 45 -5.68 -7.17 2.37
C GLU A 45 -6.29 -7.60 3.71
N LYS A 46 -5.87 -8.78 4.23
CA LYS A 46 -6.44 -9.44 5.42
C LYS A 46 -5.46 -9.66 6.59
N SER A 47 -4.20 -9.21 6.52
CA SER A 47 -3.21 -9.43 7.59
C SER A 47 -2.64 -8.08 8.05
N SER A 48 -2.78 -7.60 9.29
CA SER A 48 -3.07 -8.23 10.58
C SER A 48 -4.44 -7.81 11.16
N PHE A 49 -5.18 -8.80 11.66
CA PHE A 49 -6.56 -8.80 12.18
C PHE A 49 -7.71 -8.84 11.15
N GLY A 50 -8.01 -10.05 10.67
CA GLY A 50 -9.26 -10.40 10.00
C GLY A 50 -10.53 -10.28 10.86
N TYR A 51 -10.41 -9.94 12.15
CA TYR A 51 -11.55 -9.54 13.02
C TYR A 51 -11.59 -8.03 13.30
N ILE A 52 -10.75 -7.26 12.61
CA ILE A 52 -10.64 -5.82 12.85
C ILE A 52 -10.64 -4.98 11.57
N VAL A 53 -10.59 -5.54 10.36
CA VAL A 53 -10.71 -4.69 9.15
C VAL A 53 -12.08 -3.99 9.06
N ALA A 54 -13.16 -4.62 9.56
CA ALA A 54 -14.45 -3.95 9.75
C ALA A 54 -14.48 -2.95 10.93
N ALA A 55 -13.51 -3.02 11.85
CA ALA A 55 -13.52 -2.28 13.13
C ALA A 55 -12.37 -1.26 13.33
N LYS A 56 -11.22 -1.32 12.62
CA LYS A 56 -10.08 -0.38 12.77
C LYS A 56 -9.95 0.68 11.71
N LYS A 57 -10.69 0.64 10.58
CA LYS A 57 -10.55 1.62 9.49
C LYS A 57 -9.07 1.93 9.22
N LEU A 58 -8.30 0.95 8.74
CA LEU A 58 -6.87 1.15 8.50
C LEU A 58 -6.68 2.34 7.55
N THR A 59 -6.01 3.37 8.05
CA THR A 59 -5.68 4.58 7.30
C THR A 59 -4.38 4.37 6.52
N LEU A 60 -4.14 5.20 5.50
CA LEU A 60 -2.89 5.13 4.74
C LEU A 60 -1.66 5.32 5.65
N LYS A 61 -1.80 6.21 6.65
CA LYS A 61 -0.78 6.48 7.66
C LYS A 61 -0.42 5.24 8.48
N ASN A 62 -1.41 4.44 8.88
CA ASN A 62 -1.14 3.22 9.64
C ASN A 62 -0.32 2.20 8.83
N VAL A 63 -0.57 2.11 7.52
CA VAL A 63 0.18 1.23 6.62
C VAL A 63 1.62 1.71 6.49
N THR A 64 1.85 3.01 6.28
CA THR A 64 3.20 3.57 6.20
C THR A 64 3.95 3.44 7.51
N ASP A 65 3.30 3.72 8.64
CA ASP A 65 3.88 3.58 9.97
C ASP A 65 4.28 2.12 10.24
N HIS A 66 3.47 1.16 9.80
CA HIS A 66 3.81 -0.25 9.93
C HIS A 66 5.07 -0.63 9.12
N ILE A 67 5.15 -0.16 7.86
CA ILE A 67 6.33 -0.39 7.01
C ILE A 67 7.58 0.21 7.67
N VAL A 68 7.50 1.47 8.12
CA VAL A 68 8.61 2.17 8.76
C VAL A 68 9.06 1.44 10.02
N ASN A 69 8.14 1.01 10.89
CA ASN A 69 8.47 0.26 12.09
C ASN A 69 9.22 -1.05 11.80
N VAL A 70 8.82 -1.78 10.75
CA VAL A 70 9.52 -3.00 10.33
C VAL A 70 10.93 -2.69 9.83
N ILE A 71 11.10 -1.62 9.04
CA ILE A 71 12.41 -1.18 8.54
C ILE A 71 13.32 -0.80 9.71
N LEU A 72 12.83 0.01 10.65
CA LEU A 72 13.59 0.45 11.83
C LEU A 72 14.06 -0.73 12.67
N ARG A 73 13.14 -1.65 13.01
CA ARG A 73 13.47 -2.84 13.81
C ARG A 73 14.52 -3.73 13.13
N ARG A 74 14.53 -3.76 11.80
CA ARG A 74 15.55 -4.50 11.03
C ARG A 74 16.87 -3.75 10.96
N ALA A 75 16.84 -2.43 10.82
CA ALA A 75 18.03 -1.59 10.86
C ALA A 75 18.76 -1.72 12.22
N ASP A 76 18.02 -1.79 13.33
CA ASP A 76 18.59 -2.04 14.67
C ASP A 76 19.34 -3.38 14.77
N LEU A 77 18.95 -4.36 13.95
CA LEU A 77 19.60 -5.66 13.84
C LEU A 77 20.72 -5.69 12.77
N GLY A 78 21.05 -4.55 12.17
CA GLY A 78 22.05 -4.42 11.11
C GLY A 78 21.56 -4.79 9.70
N TYR A 79 20.27 -5.08 9.53
CA TYR A 79 19.68 -5.44 8.24
C TYR A 79 19.07 -4.21 7.54
N ASN A 80 19.91 -3.45 6.84
CA ASN A 80 19.51 -2.27 6.06
C ASN A 80 19.00 -2.61 4.64
N TYR A 81 18.44 -3.80 4.47
CA TYR A 81 17.86 -4.26 3.22
C TYR A 81 16.59 -5.05 3.49
N GLY A 82 15.72 -5.12 2.48
CA GLY A 82 14.49 -5.88 2.57
C GLY A 82 13.70 -5.86 1.28
N ILE A 83 12.72 -6.74 1.22
CA ILE A 83 11.81 -6.86 0.08
C ILE A 83 10.39 -6.76 0.62
N ILE A 84 9.65 -5.81 0.08
CA ILE A 84 8.29 -5.48 0.50
C ILE A 84 7.35 -5.75 -0.68
N LEU A 85 6.43 -6.71 -0.50
CA LEU A 85 5.43 -7.02 -1.50
C LEU A 85 4.19 -6.14 -1.29
N ILE A 86 3.80 -5.41 -2.34
CA ILE A 86 2.63 -4.54 -2.34
C ILE A 86 1.64 -5.03 -3.40
N PRO A 87 0.42 -5.43 -3.01
CA PRO A 87 -0.64 -5.70 -3.97
C PRO A 87 -1.13 -4.41 -4.63
N GLU A 88 -1.36 -4.41 -5.94
CA GLU A 88 -1.95 -3.26 -6.65
C GLU A 88 -3.31 -2.85 -6.08
N GLY A 89 -4.15 -3.83 -5.72
CA GLY A 89 -5.47 -3.58 -5.14
C GLY A 89 -5.48 -3.03 -3.71
N LEU A 90 -4.32 -2.86 -3.04
CA LEU A 90 -4.25 -2.46 -1.64
C LEU A 90 -5.00 -1.15 -1.34
N ILE A 91 -4.91 -0.17 -2.26
CA ILE A 91 -5.56 1.14 -2.12
C ILE A 91 -7.09 1.05 -2.04
N ASN A 92 -7.69 0.01 -2.65
CA ASN A 92 -9.14 -0.20 -2.63
C ASN A 92 -9.64 -0.68 -1.26
N PHE A 93 -8.75 -1.02 -0.32
CA PHE A 93 -9.12 -1.44 1.03
C PHE A 93 -8.99 -0.32 2.06
N ILE A 94 -8.47 0.84 1.66
CA ILE A 94 -8.33 2.01 2.54
C ILE A 94 -9.59 2.87 2.36
N PRO A 95 -10.48 2.96 3.37
CA PRO A 95 -11.77 3.63 3.22
C PRO A 95 -11.65 5.10 2.81
N GLU A 96 -10.65 5.80 3.34
CA GLU A 96 -10.35 7.21 3.02
C GLU A 96 -10.04 7.40 1.53
N VAL A 97 -9.29 6.46 0.95
CA VAL A 97 -8.94 6.47 -0.48
C VAL A 97 -10.14 6.08 -1.34
N GLN A 98 -10.96 5.13 -0.89
CA GLN A 98 -12.20 4.78 -1.60
C GLN A 98 -13.17 5.97 -1.68
N GLN A 99 -13.31 6.72 -0.58
CA GLN A 99 -14.16 7.91 -0.53
C GLN A 99 -13.61 8.98 -1.49
N LEU A 100 -12.30 9.25 -1.46
CA LEU A 100 -11.66 10.18 -2.39
C LEU A 100 -11.88 9.77 -3.85
N ILE A 101 -11.70 8.48 -4.20
CA ILE A 101 -11.94 7.97 -5.55
C ILE A 101 -13.40 8.13 -5.96
N ALA A 102 -14.35 7.87 -5.05
CA ALA A 102 -15.77 8.07 -5.33
C ALA A 102 -16.10 9.54 -5.58
N GLU A 103 -15.61 10.45 -4.74
CA GLU A 103 -15.79 11.90 -4.91
C GLU A 103 -15.19 12.38 -6.25
N LEU A 104 -13.99 11.91 -6.60
CA LEU A 104 -13.35 12.21 -7.89
C LEU A 104 -14.16 11.68 -9.07
N ASN A 105 -14.69 10.46 -8.99
CA ASN A 105 -15.49 9.87 -10.04
C ASN A 105 -16.81 10.63 -10.26
N GLU A 106 -17.48 11.06 -9.18
CA GLU A 106 -18.69 11.89 -9.27
C GLU A 106 -18.40 13.24 -9.95
N ILE A 107 -17.29 13.90 -9.60
CA ILE A 107 -16.85 15.15 -10.22
C ILE A 107 -16.56 14.93 -11.72
N LEU A 108 -15.81 13.88 -12.06
CA LEU A 108 -15.45 13.55 -13.45
C LEU A 108 -16.65 13.16 -14.31
N ALA A 109 -17.68 12.52 -13.72
CA ALA A 109 -18.87 12.09 -14.44
C ALA A 109 -19.83 13.24 -14.74
N HIS A 110 -19.86 14.28 -13.90
CA HIS A 110 -20.83 15.37 -14.01
C HIS A 110 -20.23 16.69 -14.53
N GLU A 111 -18.91 16.87 -14.53
CA GLU A 111 -18.28 18.17 -14.81
C GLU A 111 -17.08 18.08 -15.78
N VAL A 112 -16.84 19.18 -16.51
CA VAL A 112 -15.59 19.38 -17.27
C VAL A 112 -14.52 19.79 -16.26
N VAL A 113 -13.44 19.04 -16.18
CA VAL A 113 -12.30 19.36 -15.30
C VAL A 113 -11.69 20.68 -15.78
N ASP A 114 -11.99 21.78 -15.08
CA ASP A 114 -11.37 23.07 -15.36
C ASP A 114 -9.85 22.99 -15.13
N GLU A 115 -9.06 23.48 -16.09
CA GLU A 115 -7.58 23.53 -16.02
C GLU A 115 -7.10 24.33 -14.79
N ASP A 116 -7.91 25.27 -14.31
CA ASP A 116 -7.64 26.10 -13.12
C ASP A 116 -7.81 25.37 -11.78
N GLY A 117 -8.23 24.10 -11.78
CA GLY A 117 -8.25 23.26 -10.57
C GLY A 117 -9.33 23.63 -9.54
N LEU A 118 -10.36 24.40 -9.94
CA LEU A 118 -11.48 24.83 -9.08
C LEU A 118 -12.27 23.64 -8.49
N TRP A 119 -12.26 22.49 -9.16
CA TRP A 119 -12.86 21.25 -8.69
C TRP A 119 -12.31 20.77 -7.34
N LYS A 120 -11.06 21.13 -6.99
CA LYS A 120 -10.47 20.79 -5.68
C LYS A 120 -11.25 21.39 -4.52
N LYS A 121 -11.89 22.54 -4.71
CA LYS A 121 -12.74 23.18 -3.67
C LYS A 121 -14.04 22.42 -3.40
N LYS A 122 -14.41 21.47 -4.26
CA LYS A 122 -15.61 20.64 -4.15
C LYS A 122 -15.36 19.32 -3.40
N LEU A 123 -14.09 18.95 -3.21
CA LEU A 123 -13.73 17.82 -2.35
C LEU A 123 -14.11 18.14 -0.91
N THR A 124 -14.47 17.10 -0.15
CA THR A 124 -14.62 17.27 1.30
C THR A 124 -13.27 17.62 1.93
N SER A 125 -13.29 18.33 3.07
CA SER A 125 -12.04 18.75 3.75
C SER A 125 -11.11 17.58 4.06
N GLN A 126 -11.68 16.40 4.36
CA GLN A 126 -10.92 15.18 4.62
C GLN A 126 -10.26 14.61 3.36
N SER A 127 -10.99 14.57 2.24
CA SER A 127 -10.44 14.16 0.95
C SER A 127 -9.37 15.12 0.43
N LEU A 128 -9.52 16.42 0.68
CA LEU A 128 -8.55 17.45 0.31
C LEU A 128 -7.27 17.36 1.14
N GLU A 129 -7.35 17.04 2.44
CA GLU A 129 -6.17 16.79 3.27
C GLU A 129 -5.41 15.51 2.87
N LEU A 130 -6.12 14.54 2.28
CA LEU A 130 -5.54 13.28 1.80
C LEU A 130 -4.88 13.40 0.41
N PHE A 131 -5.37 14.32 -0.44
CA PHE A 131 -4.94 14.53 -1.83
C PHE A 131 -3.73 15.46 -1.94
#